data_AF-A0A7C4Y941-F1
#
_entry.id   AF-A0A7C4Y941-F1
#
_cell.length_a   1.000
_cell.length_b   1.000
_cell.length_c   1.000
_cell.angle_alpha   90.00
_cell.angle_beta   90.00
_cell.angle_gamma   90.00
#
_symmetry.space_group_name_H-M   'P 1'
#
loop_
_entity.id
_entity.type
_entity.pdbx_description
1 polymer ?
#
loop_
_entity_poly.entity_id
_entity_poly.type
_entity_poly.pdbx_seq_one_letter_code
_entity_poly.pdbx_strand_id
1 'polypeptide(L)'
;MNLRGIIPPIVTPMQANEDVDLPRLKSLIDEMLAKGVHGIFVLGTTSEFYALDDREKQEVIATAVAHVNRRVPVIAGTGAETTREAIRITRIAEKEGADGVSVITPYYISPSQAEIADHYR
;
A
#
# COMPACT_ATOMS: atom_id res chain seq x y z
N MET A 1 -9.37 11.17 -10.39
CA MET A 1 -9.56 9.71 -10.31
C MET A 1 -10.96 9.43 -9.79
N ASN A 2 -11.73 8.51 -10.37
CA ASN A 2 -13.03 8.09 -9.84
C ASN A 2 -12.88 6.67 -9.26
N LEU A 3 -12.55 6.59 -7.97
CA LEU A 3 -12.25 5.34 -7.29
C LEU A 3 -13.54 4.70 -6.76
N ARG A 4 -13.98 3.59 -7.36
CA ARG A 4 -15.22 2.89 -7.00
C ARG A 4 -15.16 1.41 -7.40
N GLY A 5 -15.92 0.57 -6.71
CA GLY A 5 -16.01 -0.87 -6.99
C GLY A 5 -15.17 -1.71 -6.02
N ILE A 6 -14.67 -2.85 -6.51
CA ILE A 6 -13.91 -3.82 -5.71
C ILE A 6 -12.42 -3.51 -5.82
N ILE A 7 -11.78 -3.17 -4.70
CA ILE A 7 -10.35 -2.84 -4.62
C ILE A 7 -9.76 -3.72 -3.50
N PRO A 8 -9.31 -4.94 -3.83
CA PRO A 8 -8.84 -5.86 -2.80
C PRO A 8 -7.50 -5.38 -2.20
N PRO A 9 -7.34 -5.46 -0.86
CA PRO A 9 -6.01 -5.43 -0.25
C PRO A 9 -5.28 -6.73 -0.60
N ILE A 10 -4.19 -6.64 -1.36
CA ILE A 10 -3.39 -7.80 -1.76
C ILE A 10 -2.43 -8.13 -0.63
N VAL A 11 -2.38 -9.41 -0.21
CA VAL A 11 -1.36 -9.89 0.73
C VAL A 11 0.05 -9.65 0.18
N THR A 12 1.04 -9.44 1.04
CA THR A 12 2.45 -9.42 0.63
C THR A 12 3.00 -10.84 0.75
N PRO A 13 3.22 -11.58 -0.35
CA PRO A 13 3.71 -12.94 -0.25
C PRO A 13 5.17 -12.91 0.19
N MET A 14 5.53 -13.84 1.08
CA MET A 14 6.88 -13.97 1.62
C MET A 14 7.48 -15.32 1.22
N GLN A 15 8.77 -15.33 0.95
CA GLN A 15 9.56 -16.54 0.75
C GLN A 15 9.86 -17.20 2.10
N ALA A 16 10.33 -18.45 2.07
CA ALA A 16 10.66 -19.18 3.30
C ALA A 16 11.82 -18.56 4.10
N ASN A 17 12.62 -17.69 3.47
CA ASN A 17 13.69 -16.91 4.10
C ASN A 17 13.25 -15.52 4.55
N GLU A 18 11.94 -15.25 4.57
CA GLU A 18 11.34 -13.97 4.97
C GLU A 18 11.61 -12.80 4.03
N ASP A 19 12.17 -13.02 2.83
CA ASP A 19 12.21 -12.00 1.78
C ASP A 19 10.84 -11.90 1.09
N VAL A 20 10.48 -10.71 0.59
CA VAL A 20 9.29 -10.53 -0.24
C VAL A 20 9.37 -11.39 -1.51
N ASP A 21 8.31 -12.16 -1.80
CA ASP A 21 8.16 -12.94 -3.03
C ASP A 21 7.46 -12.09 -4.11
N LEU A 22 8.27 -11.28 -4.80
CA LEU A 22 7.79 -10.40 -5.88
C LEU A 22 7.19 -11.16 -7.07
N PRO A 23 7.74 -12.30 -7.54
CA PRO A 23 7.07 -13.13 -8.54
C PRO A 23 5.66 -13.56 -8.13
N ARG A 24 5.47 -14.01 -6.88
CA ARG A 24 4.14 -14.40 -6.39
C ARG A 24 3.21 -13.19 -6.25
N LEU A 25 3.72 -12.04 -5.81
CA LEU A 25 2.94 -10.79 -5.78
C LEU A 25 2.38 -10.44 -7.17
N LYS A 26 3.20 -10.53 -8.22
CA LYS A 26 2.76 -10.30 -9.61
C LYS A 26 1.67 -11.28 -10.04
N SER A 27 1.84 -12.57 -9.73
CA SER A 27 0.83 -13.60 -10.00
C SER A 27 -0.50 -13.29 -9.31
N LEU A 28 -0.48 -12.89 -8.03
CA LEU A 28 -1.70 -12.53 -7.30
C LEU A 28 -2.39 -11.30 -7.89
N ILE A 29 -1.61 -10.31 -8.33
CA ILE A 29 -2.14 -9.14 -9.03
C ILE A 29 -2.85 -9.58 -10.32
N ASP A 30 -2.22 -10.40 -11.16
CA ASP A 30 -2.84 -10.88 -12.40
C ASP A 30 -4.11 -11.70 -12.14
N GLU A 31 -4.12 -12.54 -11.09
CA GLU A 31 -5.32 -13.27 -10.66
C GLU A 31 -6.47 -12.31 -10.29
N MET A 32 -6.18 -11.20 -9.61
CA MET A 32 -7.20 -10.20 -9.27
C MET A 32 -7.67 -9.42 -10.50
N LEU A 33 -6.76 -9.02 -11.37
CA LEU A 33 -7.09 -8.33 -12.62
C LEU A 33 -7.96 -9.20 -13.52
N ALA A 34 -7.67 -10.50 -13.62
CA ALA A 34 -8.49 -11.46 -14.37
C ALA A 34 -9.93 -11.60 -13.82
N LYS A 35 -10.13 -11.33 -12.52
CA LYS A 35 -11.45 -11.31 -11.87
C LYS A 35 -12.20 -9.98 -12.06
N GLY A 36 -11.61 -9.01 -12.76
CA GLY A 36 -12.27 -7.73 -13.05
C GLY A 36 -12.36 -6.78 -11.86
N VAL A 37 -11.36 -6.80 -10.96
CA VAL A 37 -11.28 -5.80 -9.87
C VAL A 37 -11.07 -4.40 -10.44
N HIS A 38 -11.42 -3.39 -9.65
CA HIS A 38 -11.49 -1.99 -10.08
C HIS A 38 -10.27 -1.17 -9.62
N GLY A 39 -9.35 -1.81 -8.90
CA GLY A 39 -8.12 -1.23 -8.38
C GLY A 39 -7.32 -2.31 -7.64
N ILE A 40 -6.08 -1.99 -7.32
CA ILE A 40 -5.22 -2.82 -6.48
C ILE A 40 -4.82 -2.00 -5.27
N PHE A 41 -4.95 -2.56 -4.07
CA PHE A 41 -4.47 -1.93 -2.84
C PHE A 41 -3.35 -2.77 -2.24
N VAL A 42 -2.17 -2.17 -2.08
CA VAL A 42 -1.02 -2.80 -1.43
C VAL A 42 -0.68 -2.09 -0.12
N LEU A 43 0.03 -2.79 0.77
CA LEU A 43 0.44 -2.28 2.08
C LEU A 43 -0.74 -1.87 2.98
N GLY A 44 -1.87 -2.55 2.84
CA GLY A 44 -2.93 -2.50 3.86
C GLY A 44 -2.59 -3.38 5.06
N THR A 45 -3.46 -3.42 6.07
CA THR A 45 -3.32 -4.34 7.22
C THR A 45 -3.22 -5.80 6.77
N THR A 46 -4.03 -6.21 5.79
CA THR A 46 -3.98 -7.55 5.17
C THR A 46 -2.67 -7.84 4.44
N SER A 47 -1.94 -6.81 4.04
CA SER A 47 -0.62 -6.91 3.42
C SER A 47 0.51 -6.93 4.45
N GLU A 48 0.18 -6.90 5.75
CA GLU A 48 1.14 -6.93 6.87
C GLU A 48 2.15 -5.77 6.82
N PHE A 49 1.72 -4.58 6.41
CA PHE A 49 2.61 -3.42 6.20
C PHE A 49 3.49 -3.07 7.42
N TYR A 50 3.03 -3.38 8.63
CA TYR A 50 3.74 -3.12 9.89
C TYR A 50 4.93 -4.05 10.11
N ALA A 51 5.01 -5.18 9.38
CA ALA A 51 6.12 -6.12 9.44
C ALA A 51 7.22 -5.83 8.41
N LEU A 52 6.97 -4.91 7.46
CA LEU A 52 7.90 -4.60 6.37
C LEU A 52 8.73 -3.35 6.67
N ASP A 53 10.00 -3.39 6.30
CA ASP A 53 10.87 -2.22 6.28
C ASP A 53 10.60 -1.30 5.08
N ASP A 54 11.31 -0.16 5.01
CA ASP A 54 11.11 0.83 3.95
C ASP A 54 11.48 0.33 2.55
N ARG A 55 12.52 -0.51 2.47
CA ARG A 55 12.98 -1.08 1.21
C ARG A 55 11.94 -2.06 0.72
N GLU A 56 11.44 -2.94 1.57
CA GLU A 56 10.41 -3.92 1.23
C GLU A 56 9.11 -3.23 0.83
N LYS A 57 8.68 -2.19 1.57
CA LYS A 57 7.54 -1.34 1.20
C LYS A 57 7.73 -0.74 -0.20
N GLN A 58 8.91 -0.20 -0.50
CA GLN A 58 9.21 0.34 -1.82
C GLN A 58 9.18 -0.74 -2.90
N GLU A 59 9.78 -1.91 -2.67
CA GLU A 59 9.78 -3.03 -3.61
C GLU A 59 8.36 -3.50 -3.94
N VAL A 60 7.48 -3.60 -2.94
CA VAL A 60 6.06 -3.94 -3.11
C VAL A 60 5.32 -2.89 -3.94
N ILE A 61 5.46 -1.60 -3.61
CA ILE A 61 4.77 -0.53 -4.34
C ILE A 61 5.27 -0.47 -5.79
N ALA A 62 6.58 -0.41 -5.99
CA ALA A 62 7.20 -0.32 -7.32
C ALA A 62 6.80 -1.53 -8.18
N THR A 63 6.81 -2.73 -7.61
CA THR A 63 6.37 -3.95 -8.30
C THR A 63 4.89 -3.88 -8.67
N ALA A 64 4.02 -3.47 -7.76
CA ALA A 64 2.59 -3.38 -8.02
C ALA A 64 2.28 -2.34 -9.10
N VAL A 65 2.84 -1.13 -9.01
CA VAL A 65 2.62 -0.07 -9.99
C VAL A 65 3.13 -0.49 -11.37
N ALA A 66 4.38 -0.96 -11.45
CA ALA A 66 4.99 -1.37 -12.72
C ALA A 66 4.25 -2.56 -13.34
N HIS A 67 3.86 -3.55 -12.52
CA HIS A 67 3.16 -4.74 -13.03
C HIS A 67 1.74 -4.41 -13.46
N VAL A 68 0.96 -3.68 -12.65
CA VAL A 68 -0.41 -3.26 -13.02
C VAL A 68 -0.40 -2.43 -14.31
N ASN A 69 0.64 -1.62 -14.53
CA ASN A 69 0.86 -0.89 -15.77
C ASN A 69 -0.40 -0.11 -16.22
N ARG A 70 -0.97 0.66 -15.29
CA ARG A 70 -2.15 1.53 -15.51
C ARG A 70 -3.44 0.82 -15.96
N ARG A 71 -3.52 -0.51 -15.90
CA ARG A 71 -4.75 -1.28 -16.20
C ARG A 71 -5.90 -0.91 -15.25
N VAL A 72 -5.58 -0.68 -13.98
CA VAL A 72 -6.47 -0.18 -12.92
C VAL A 72 -5.65 0.73 -11.98
N PRO A 73 -6.26 1.60 -11.15
CA PRO A 73 -5.52 2.39 -10.17
C PRO A 73 -4.84 1.51 -9.12
N VAL A 74 -3.64 1.91 -8.69
CA VAL A 74 -2.91 1.31 -7.57
C VAL A 74 -2.93 2.27 -6.38
N ILE A 75 -3.46 1.79 -5.25
CA ILE A 75 -3.47 2.50 -3.98
C ILE A 75 -2.40 1.88 -3.08
N ALA A 76 -1.61 2.71 -2.40
CA ALA A 76 -0.60 2.26 -1.44
C ALA A 76 -0.97 2.65 -0.01
N GLY A 77 -0.85 1.74 0.94
CA GLY A 77 -0.99 2.04 2.36
C GLY A 77 0.26 2.72 2.88
N THR A 78 0.11 3.92 3.42
CA THR A 78 1.25 4.74 3.87
C THR A 78 1.06 5.32 5.27
N GLY A 79 -0.01 4.92 5.96
CA GLY A 79 -0.19 5.26 7.37
C GLY A 79 0.86 4.57 8.26
N ALA A 80 1.19 5.23 9.36
CA ALA A 80 2.20 4.81 10.30
C ALA A 80 1.91 5.43 11.68
N GLU A 81 2.67 5.05 12.69
CA GLU A 81 2.49 5.56 14.06
C GLU A 81 2.82 7.04 14.21
N THR A 82 3.75 7.53 13.38
CA THR A 82 4.16 8.93 13.42
C THR A 82 3.85 9.63 12.10
N THR A 83 3.44 10.90 12.17
CA THR A 83 3.24 11.75 10.99
C THR A 83 4.49 11.80 10.10
N ARG A 84 5.67 11.85 10.71
CA ARG A 84 6.95 11.88 10.00
C ARG A 84 7.17 10.63 9.15
N GLU A 85 6.86 9.47 9.71
CA GLU A 85 6.97 8.19 9.00
C GLU A 85 5.92 8.09 7.89
N ALA A 86 4.66 8.47 8.17
CA ALA A 86 3.61 8.47 7.17
C ALA A 86 3.96 9.36 5.97
N ILE A 87 4.52 10.55 6.21
CA ILE A 87 5.03 11.44 5.15
C ILE A 87 6.15 10.76 4.36
N ARG A 88 7.10 10.11 5.04
CA ARG A 88 8.23 9.45 4.39
C ARG A 88 7.76 8.32 3.46
N ILE A 89 6.85 7.45 3.92
CA ILE A 89 6.30 6.36 3.11
C ILE A 89 5.42 6.90 1.98
N THR A 90 4.64 7.98 2.23
CA THR A 90 3.84 8.65 1.20
C THR A 90 4.70 9.19 0.06
N ARG A 91 5.87 9.76 0.36
CA ARG A 91 6.84 10.19 -0.67
C ARG A 91 7.42 9.03 -1.47
N ILE A 92 7.64 7.87 -0.84
CA ILE A 92 8.04 6.64 -1.55
C ILE A 92 6.92 6.25 -2.53
N ALA A 93 5.67 6.19 -2.06
CA ALA A 93 4.54 5.82 -2.91
C ALA A 93 4.33 6.78 -4.10
N GLU A 94 4.45 8.09 -3.86
CA GLU A 94 4.40 9.11 -4.92
C GLU A 94 5.52 8.91 -5.95
N LYS A 95 6.76 8.71 -5.49
CA LYS A 95 7.92 8.50 -6.36
C LYS A 95 7.77 7.27 -7.25
N GLU A 96 7.24 6.18 -6.71
CA GLU A 96 7.02 4.94 -7.46
C GLU A 96 5.76 4.98 -8.34
N GLY A 97 4.95 6.04 -8.26
CA GLY A 97 3.84 6.29 -9.16
C GLY A 97 2.50 5.67 -8.75
N ALA A 98 2.26 5.47 -7.44
CA ALA A 98 0.95 5.07 -6.94
C ALA A 98 -0.11 6.15 -7.29
N ASP A 99 -1.32 5.73 -7.68
CA ASP A 99 -2.41 6.64 -8.07
C ASP A 99 -3.10 7.29 -6.86
N GLY A 100 -2.89 6.74 -5.66
CA GLY A 100 -3.37 7.29 -4.40
C GLY A 100 -2.78 6.57 -3.19
N VAL A 101 -3.01 7.15 -2.01
CA VAL A 101 -2.57 6.58 -0.74
C VAL A 101 -3.73 6.36 0.22
N SER A 102 -3.61 5.34 1.06
CA SER A 102 -4.49 5.08 2.19
C SER A 102 -3.71 5.28 3.49
N VAL A 103 -4.14 6.23 4.30
CA VAL A 103 -3.43 6.62 5.54
C VAL A 103 -4.30 6.26 6.74
N ILE A 104 -3.96 5.16 7.41
CA ILE A 104 -4.62 4.78 8.68
C ILE A 104 -4.30 5.82 9.76
N THR A 105 -5.25 6.07 10.65
CA THR A 105 -5.04 6.93 11.83
C THR A 105 -3.97 6.30 12.73
N PRO A 106 -3.08 7.08 13.37
CA PRO A 106 -2.11 6.54 14.33
C PRO A 106 -2.79 5.60 15.33
N TYR A 107 -2.26 4.38 15.47
CA TYR A 107 -3.01 3.25 16.03
C TYR A 107 -2.43 2.71 17.34
N TYR A 108 -1.22 3.13 17.73
CA TYR A 108 -0.66 2.84 19.05
C TYR A 108 -1.08 3.86 20.12
N ILE A 109 -1.25 5.12 19.74
CA ILE A 109 -1.65 6.21 20.63
C ILE A 109 -3.14 6.54 20.51
N SER A 110 -3.66 7.35 21.43
CA SER A 110 -5.03 7.88 21.39
C SER A 110 -5.02 9.40 21.18
N PRO A 111 -4.77 9.89 19.96
CA PRO A 111 -4.69 11.31 19.66
C PRO A 111 -6.07 11.98 19.76
N SER A 112 -6.10 13.25 20.13
CA SER A 112 -7.28 14.10 20.05
C SER A 112 -7.72 14.33 18.61
N GLN A 113 -8.96 14.77 18.40
CA GLN A 113 -9.47 15.10 17.07
C GLN A 113 -8.66 16.22 16.39
N ALA A 114 -8.13 17.18 17.17
CA ALA A 114 -7.27 18.24 16.65
C ALA A 114 -5.93 17.68 16.15
N GLU A 115 -5.32 16.76 16.90
CA GLU A 115 -4.07 16.10 16.50
C GLU A 115 -4.26 15.18 15.30
N ILE A 116 -5.39 14.46 15.20
CA ILE A 116 -5.74 13.67 14.01
C ILE A 116 -5.90 14.58 12.80
N ALA A 117 -6.60 15.70 12.93
CA ALA A 117 -6.78 16.66 11.84
C ALA A 117 -5.44 17.27 11.39
N ASP A 118 -4.53 17.56 12.32
CA ASP A 118 -3.18 18.05 12.03
C ASP A 118 -2.29 16.97 11.39
N HIS A 119 -2.45 15.69 11.76
CA HIS A 119 -1.73 14.57 11.16
C HIS A 119 -2.03 14.40 9.66
N TYR A 120 -3.29 14.61 9.25
CA TYR A 120 -3.73 14.42 7.86
C TYR A 120 -3.57 15.66 6.96
N ARG A 121 -3.25 16.83 7.51
CA ARG A 121 -3.11 18.09 6.77
C ARG A 121 -1.80 18.17 6.00
#